data_AF-A0A354NXS9-F1
#
_entry.id   AF-A0A354NXS9-F1
#
_cell.length_a   1.000
_cell.length_b   1.000
_cell.length_c   1.000
_cell.angle_alpha   90.00
_cell.angle_beta   90.00
_cell.angle_gamma   90.00
#
_symmetry.space_group_name_H-M   'P 1'
#
loop_
_entity.id
_entity.type
_entity.pdbx_description
1 polymer ?
#
loop_
_entity_poly.entity_id
_entity_poly.type
_entity_poly.pdbx_seq_one_letter_code
_entity_poly.pdbx_strand_id
1 'polypeptide(L)'
;MMRAPLEVADVFRDGEARFLAEYGHTLSREQRQVLRAVIRCRTAQLGGHVQKCDDCGHQRIQYNSCRNRHCPKCQAMARAVWLEKRESELLPIPYFHVVFTLPHELGPLALQNKRVVYGILFRAAAQTLLEIAADPKHLGAKIGCLIVLHSWGQNLMHHPHVHAIVTGGGLSADGSRWIHGKQSKRRKPFFAPGKVLSRVFRGKFIDSLKRAFRSG
;
A
#
# COMPACT_ATOMS: atom_id res chain seq x y z
N MET A 1 -6.43 21.58 -13.54
CA MET A 1 -5.70 20.32 -13.81
C MET A 1 -6.16 19.79 -15.15
N MET A 2 -5.25 19.68 -16.12
CA MET A 2 -5.54 18.99 -17.38
C MET A 2 -5.81 17.52 -17.08
N ARG A 3 -6.91 16.99 -17.61
CA ARG A 3 -7.26 15.59 -17.47
C ARG A 3 -6.24 14.77 -18.28
N ALA A 4 -5.76 13.65 -17.74
CA ALA A 4 -4.93 12.75 -18.53
C ALA A 4 -5.70 12.34 -19.80
N PRO A 5 -5.06 12.34 -20.98
CA PRO A 5 -5.74 12.04 -22.24
C PRO A 5 -6.27 10.60 -22.30
N LEU A 6 -5.71 9.71 -21.48
CA LEU A 6 -6.13 8.31 -21.33
C LEU A 6 -6.25 7.97 -19.84
N GLU A 7 -7.37 7.38 -19.43
CA GLU A 7 -7.62 6.87 -18.10
C GLU A 7 -7.68 5.33 -18.12
N VAL A 8 -7.46 4.67 -16.97
CA VAL A 8 -7.60 3.19 -16.86
C VAL A 8 -8.98 2.70 -17.32
N ALA A 9 -10.03 3.52 -17.12
CA ALA A 9 -11.38 3.19 -17.58
C ALA A 9 -11.49 3.13 -19.11
N ASP A 10 -10.68 3.91 -19.84
CA ASP A 10 -10.69 3.93 -21.30
C ASP A 10 -10.05 2.64 -21.84
N VAL A 11 -8.93 2.21 -21.26
CA VAL A 11 -8.30 0.91 -21.55
C VAL A 11 -9.27 -0.24 -21.28
N PHE A 12 -10.01 -0.17 -20.17
CA PHE A 12 -11.00 -1.21 -19.86
C PHE A 12 -12.16 -1.21 -20.85
N ARG A 13 -12.67 -0.05 -21.28
CA ARG A 13 -13.75 0.02 -22.29
C ARG A 13 -13.32 -0.54 -23.63
N ASP A 14 -12.10 -0.21 -24.07
CA ASP A 14 -11.53 -0.69 -25.32
C ASP A 14 -11.31 -2.22 -25.30
N GLY A 15 -10.78 -2.74 -24.19
CA GLY A 15 -10.40 -4.14 -24.07
C GLY A 15 -11.42 -5.10 -23.44
N GLU A 16 -12.54 -4.63 -22.89
CA GLU A 16 -13.45 -5.43 -22.04
C GLU A 16 -13.92 -6.71 -22.74
N ALA A 17 -14.44 -6.59 -23.96
CA ALA A 17 -15.02 -7.73 -24.68
C ALA A 17 -13.99 -8.84 -24.92
N ARG A 18 -12.80 -8.48 -25.43
CA ARG A 18 -11.69 -9.42 -25.65
C ARG A 18 -11.22 -10.04 -24.35
N PHE A 19 -11.02 -9.23 -23.31
CA PHE A 19 -10.55 -9.70 -22.01
C PHE A 19 -11.56 -10.66 -21.35
N LEU A 20 -12.86 -10.38 -21.43
CA LEU A 20 -13.89 -11.25 -20.86
C LEU A 20 -14.09 -12.53 -21.66
N ALA A 21 -13.93 -12.50 -22.99
CA ALA A 21 -13.97 -13.70 -23.82
C ALA A 21 -12.81 -14.65 -23.48
N GLU A 22 -11.61 -14.12 -23.32
CA GLU A 22 -10.40 -14.92 -23.08
C GLU A 22 -10.27 -15.34 -21.61
N TYR A 23 -10.40 -14.39 -20.68
CA TYR A 23 -10.09 -14.60 -19.25
C TYR A 23 -11.30 -14.57 -18.33
N GLY A 24 -12.52 -14.32 -18.84
CA GLY A 24 -13.69 -14.12 -18.00
C GLY A 24 -13.91 -15.26 -17.01
N HIS A 25 -13.72 -16.51 -17.44
CA HIS A 25 -13.88 -17.70 -16.60
C HIS A 25 -12.94 -17.74 -15.37
N THR A 26 -11.84 -16.99 -15.39
CA THR A 26 -10.88 -16.88 -14.27
C THR A 26 -11.24 -15.81 -13.24
N LEU A 27 -12.15 -14.88 -13.58
CA LEU A 27 -12.44 -13.73 -12.75
C LEU A 27 -13.43 -14.07 -11.64
N SER A 28 -13.08 -13.69 -10.42
CA SER A 28 -14.02 -13.69 -9.29
C SER A 28 -15.16 -12.69 -9.53
N ARG A 29 -16.26 -12.88 -8.81
CA ARG A 29 -17.41 -11.96 -8.82
C ARG A 29 -16.98 -10.53 -8.47
N GLU A 30 -16.11 -10.39 -7.46
CA GLU A 30 -15.58 -9.11 -7.00
C GLU A 30 -14.74 -8.44 -8.09
N GLN A 31 -13.89 -9.19 -8.78
CA GLN A 31 -13.09 -8.66 -9.89
C GLN A 31 -13.97 -8.16 -11.04
N ARG A 32 -15.04 -8.90 -11.38
CA ARG A 32 -16.03 -8.46 -12.39
C ARG A 32 -16.78 -7.21 -11.95
N GLN A 33 -17.13 -7.12 -10.66
CA GLN A 33 -17.76 -5.91 -10.10
C GLN A 33 -16.82 -4.71 -10.15
N VAL A 34 -15.53 -4.88 -9.85
CA VAL A 34 -14.52 -3.82 -9.95
C VAL A 34 -14.37 -3.36 -11.40
N LEU A 35 -14.25 -4.28 -12.37
CA LEU A 35 -14.16 -3.96 -13.79
C LEU A 35 -15.34 -3.07 -14.23
N ARG A 36 -16.57 -3.51 -13.96
CA ARG A 36 -17.80 -2.75 -14.26
C ARG A 36 -17.82 -1.40 -13.55
N ALA A 37 -17.47 -1.36 -12.27
CA ALA A 37 -17.47 -0.12 -11.49
C ALA A 37 -16.47 0.90 -12.06
N VAL A 38 -15.30 0.48 -12.52
CA VAL A 38 -14.29 1.36 -13.13
C VAL A 38 -14.78 1.87 -14.49
N ILE A 39 -15.32 0.99 -15.34
CA ILE A 39 -15.86 1.35 -16.67
C ILE A 39 -16.98 2.39 -16.57
N ARG A 40 -17.91 2.21 -15.62
CA ARG A 40 -19.08 3.09 -15.42
C ARG A 40 -18.76 4.37 -14.66
N CYS A 41 -17.61 4.45 -13.99
CA CYS A 41 -17.30 5.58 -13.13
C CYS A 41 -17.22 6.90 -13.90
N ARG A 42 -17.92 7.93 -13.41
CA ARG A 42 -17.98 9.26 -14.03
C ARG A 42 -18.53 9.24 -15.46
N THR A 43 -19.55 8.41 -15.71
CA THR A 43 -20.34 8.43 -16.96
C THR A 43 -21.82 8.62 -16.66
N ALA A 44 -22.61 8.93 -17.69
CA ALA A 44 -24.07 9.08 -17.58
C ALA A 44 -24.77 7.84 -17.00
N GLN A 45 -24.16 6.64 -17.08
CA GLN A 45 -24.72 5.41 -16.54
C GLN A 45 -24.87 5.41 -15.01
N LEU A 46 -24.18 6.31 -14.30
CA LEU A 46 -24.32 6.49 -12.85
C LEU A 46 -25.14 7.74 -12.49
N GLY A 47 -25.76 8.39 -13.48
CA GLY A 47 -26.37 9.70 -13.32
C GLY A 47 -25.34 10.81 -13.06
N GLY A 48 -25.83 12.02 -12.83
CA GLY A 48 -25.00 13.18 -12.57
C GLY A 48 -25.82 14.40 -12.20
N HIS A 49 -25.12 15.51 -12.04
CA HIS A 49 -25.69 16.80 -11.67
C HIS A 49 -25.20 17.87 -12.65
N VAL A 50 -26.02 18.87 -12.92
CA VAL A 50 -25.59 20.08 -13.63
C VAL A 50 -25.09 21.06 -12.59
N GLN A 51 -23.82 21.46 -12.71
CA GLN A 51 -23.26 22.56 -11.94
C GLN A 51 -23.32 23.81 -12.81
N LYS A 52 -23.91 24.88 -12.29
CA LYS A 52 -23.96 26.19 -12.93
C LYS A 52 -23.10 27.17 -12.12
N CYS A 53 -22.28 27.96 -12.80
CA CYS A 53 -21.59 29.09 -12.18
C CYS A 53 -22.59 30.24 -11.99
N ASP A 54 -22.68 30.76 -10.77
CA ASP A 54 -23.62 31.84 -10.46
C ASP A 54 -23.17 33.18 -11.08
N ASP A 55 -21.88 33.36 -11.37
CA ASP A 55 -21.33 34.60 -11.93
C ASP A 55 -21.47 34.68 -13.47
N CYS A 56 -21.09 33.63 -14.20
CA CYS A 56 -21.06 33.64 -15.66
C CYS A 56 -22.10 32.72 -16.33
N GLY A 57 -22.92 32.02 -15.55
CA GLY A 57 -23.94 31.11 -16.05
C GLY A 57 -23.42 29.83 -16.70
N HIS A 58 -22.09 29.64 -16.80
CA HIS A 58 -21.48 28.44 -17.38
C HIS A 58 -21.99 27.18 -16.69
N GLN A 59 -22.43 26.21 -17.50
CA GLN A 59 -22.91 24.91 -17.01
C GLN A 59 -21.95 23.79 -17.36
N ARG A 60 -21.76 22.87 -16.43
CA ARG A 60 -21.07 21.60 -16.67
C ARG A 60 -21.83 20.43 -16.08
N ILE A 61 -21.82 19.30 -16.77
CA ILE A 61 -22.35 18.04 -16.26
C ILE A 61 -21.26 17.34 -15.45
N GLN A 62 -21.56 17.03 -14.20
CA GLN A 62 -20.71 16.27 -13.30
C GLN A 62 -21.34 14.90 -13.04
N TYR A 63 -20.77 13.85 -13.62
CA TYR A 63 -21.24 12.48 -13.41
C TYR A 63 -20.82 11.91 -12.05
N ASN A 64 -21.65 11.03 -11.50
CA ASN A 64 -21.43 10.42 -10.19
C ASN A 64 -20.27 9.42 -10.18
N SER A 65 -19.66 9.25 -9.00
CA SER A 65 -18.56 8.31 -8.79
C SER A 65 -19.09 6.91 -8.48
N CYS A 66 -18.36 5.87 -8.88
CA CYS A 66 -18.75 4.49 -8.54
C CYS A 66 -18.45 4.11 -7.08
N ARG A 67 -17.70 4.95 -6.35
CA ARG A 67 -17.28 4.80 -4.94
C ARG A 67 -16.51 3.52 -4.62
N ASN A 68 -16.19 2.68 -5.61
CA ASN A 68 -15.42 1.47 -5.40
C ASN A 68 -13.98 1.81 -4.97
N ARG A 69 -13.48 1.11 -3.94
CA ARG A 69 -12.11 1.29 -3.39
C ARG A 69 -10.98 1.05 -4.38
N HIS A 70 -11.23 0.27 -5.43
CA HIS A 70 -10.25 -0.05 -6.48
C HIS A 70 -10.29 0.95 -7.63
N CYS A 71 -11.26 1.89 -7.65
CA CYS A 71 -11.34 2.88 -8.71
C CYS A 71 -10.30 4.00 -8.50
N PRO A 72 -9.41 4.26 -9.49
CA PRO A 72 -8.34 5.25 -9.35
C PRO A 72 -8.86 6.69 -9.22
N LYS A 73 -10.13 6.95 -9.56
CA LYS A 73 -10.76 8.28 -9.49
C LYS A 73 -11.47 8.58 -8.18
N CYS A 74 -11.94 7.55 -7.46
CA CYS A 74 -12.91 7.75 -6.39
C CYS A 74 -12.29 8.03 -5.04
N GLN A 75 -11.05 7.58 -4.82
CA GLN A 75 -10.44 7.53 -3.49
C GLN A 75 -9.68 8.80 -3.10
N ALA A 76 -9.69 9.85 -3.93
CA ALA A 76 -8.90 11.06 -3.68
C ALA A 76 -9.21 11.71 -2.32
N MET A 77 -10.50 11.88 -2.00
CA MET A 77 -10.92 12.49 -0.73
C MET A 77 -10.63 11.59 0.47
N ALA A 78 -10.98 10.30 0.38
CA ALA A 78 -10.69 9.33 1.43
C ALA A 78 -9.18 9.24 1.71
N ARG A 79 -8.35 9.30 0.66
CA ARG A 79 -6.89 9.36 0.77
C ARG A 79 -6.43 10.65 1.45
N ALA A 80 -6.99 11.81 1.09
CA ALA A 80 -6.63 13.09 1.70
C ALA A 80 -6.94 13.11 3.20
N VAL A 81 -8.14 12.69 3.61
CA VAL A 81 -8.54 12.58 5.03
C VAL A 81 -7.63 11.59 5.78
N TRP A 82 -7.29 10.46 5.16
CA TRP A 82 -6.37 9.50 5.78
C TRP A 82 -4.95 10.09 5.92
N LEU A 83 -4.46 10.81 4.92
CA LEU A 83 -3.15 11.46 4.96
C LEU A 83 -3.09 12.52 6.07
N GLU A 84 -4.07 13.41 6.14
CA GLU A 84 -4.16 14.43 7.20
C GLU A 84 -4.09 13.80 8.60
N LYS A 85 -4.83 12.70 8.82
CA LYS A 85 -4.78 11.97 10.08
C LYS A 85 -3.38 11.41 10.37
N ARG A 86 -2.71 10.83 9.37
CA ARG A 86 -1.34 10.30 9.53
C ARG A 86 -0.31 11.40 9.73
N GLU A 87 -0.46 12.54 9.07
CA GLU A 87 0.40 13.70 9.23
C GLU A 87 0.30 14.29 10.63
N SER A 88 -0.89 14.29 11.24
CA SER A 88 -1.09 14.74 12.62
C SER A 88 -0.38 13.87 13.67
N GLU A 89 0.01 12.65 13.32
CA GLU A 89 0.73 11.70 14.19
C GLU A 89 2.26 11.83 14.04
N LEU A 90 2.75 12.67 13.12
CA LEU A 90 4.18 12.81 12.88
C LEU A 90 4.87 13.61 13.98
N LEU A 91 6.01 13.09 14.41
CA LEU A 91 6.94 13.75 15.31
C LEU A 91 7.95 14.55 14.47
N PRO A 92 8.51 15.66 14.97
CA PRO A 92 9.52 16.45 14.28
C PRO A 92 10.90 15.76 14.33
N ILE A 93 10.99 14.55 13.77
CA ILE A 93 12.17 13.68 13.78
C ILE A 93 12.45 13.14 12.38
N PRO A 94 13.65 12.61 12.10
CA PRO A 94 13.90 11.87 10.88
C PRO A 94 13.02 10.62 10.78
N TYR A 95 12.72 10.21 9.56
CA TYR A 95 12.02 8.96 9.26
C TYR A 95 12.81 8.15 8.23
N PHE A 96 12.65 6.83 8.29
CA PHE A 96 13.21 5.90 7.33
C PHE A 96 12.10 5.23 6.51
N HIS A 97 12.34 5.10 5.21
CA HIS A 97 11.50 4.31 4.32
C HIS A 97 12.14 2.94 4.12
N VAL A 98 11.49 1.90 4.65
CA VAL A 98 11.97 0.51 4.55
C VAL A 98 10.97 -0.30 3.75
N VAL A 99 11.46 -1.06 2.77
CA VAL A 99 10.62 -1.86 1.88
C VAL A 99 10.95 -3.34 2.06
N PHE A 100 9.92 -4.15 2.28
CA PHE A 100 10.03 -5.61 2.26
C PHE A 100 9.25 -6.14 1.06
N THR A 101 9.96 -6.79 0.15
CA THR A 101 9.42 -7.31 -1.11
C THR A 101 9.48 -8.82 -1.10
N LEU A 102 8.39 -9.47 -1.53
CA LEU A 102 8.41 -10.91 -1.78
C LEU A 102 9.04 -11.21 -3.14
N PRO A 103 9.84 -12.29 -3.24
CA PRO A 103 10.39 -12.74 -4.51
C PRO A 103 9.27 -13.16 -5.47
N HIS A 104 9.50 -12.98 -6.78
CA HIS A 104 8.50 -13.19 -7.84
C HIS A 104 7.93 -14.61 -7.84
N GLU A 105 8.75 -15.59 -7.47
CA GLU A 105 8.44 -17.01 -7.35
C GLU A 105 7.30 -17.29 -6.36
N LEU A 106 7.08 -16.38 -5.38
CA LEU A 106 5.97 -16.47 -4.44
C LEU A 106 4.71 -15.72 -4.92
N GLY A 107 4.76 -15.08 -6.08
CA GLY A 107 3.66 -14.32 -6.68
C GLY A 107 2.37 -15.15 -6.80
N PRO A 108 2.39 -16.31 -7.48
CA PRO A 108 1.21 -17.18 -7.61
C PRO A 108 0.62 -17.59 -6.25
N LEU A 109 1.48 -18.01 -5.31
CA LEU A 109 1.07 -18.39 -3.96
C LEU A 109 0.39 -17.22 -3.23
N ALA A 110 0.98 -16.03 -3.29
CA ALA A 110 0.45 -14.83 -2.68
C ALA A 110 -0.85 -14.35 -3.33
N LEU A 111 -0.99 -14.50 -4.65
CA LEU A 111 -2.20 -14.11 -5.38
C LEU A 111 -3.39 -15.03 -5.06
N GLN A 112 -3.16 -16.33 -4.87
CA GLN A 112 -4.20 -17.29 -4.50
C GLN A 112 -4.53 -17.20 -3.00
N ASN A 113 -3.56 -16.89 -2.14
CA ASN A 113 -3.70 -16.90 -0.68
C ASN A 113 -3.54 -15.52 -0.04
N LYS A 114 -4.09 -14.48 -0.68
CA LYS A 114 -3.87 -13.05 -0.34
C LYS A 114 -3.98 -12.75 1.16
N ARG A 115 -5.06 -13.18 1.81
CA ARG A 115 -5.31 -12.88 3.23
C ARG A 115 -4.20 -13.45 4.12
N VAL A 116 -3.83 -14.70 3.90
CA VAL A 116 -2.82 -15.40 4.70
C VAL A 116 -1.43 -14.84 4.41
N VAL A 117 -1.04 -14.80 3.14
CA VAL A 117 0.33 -14.43 2.73
C VAL A 117 0.60 -12.95 3.00
N TYR A 118 -0.34 -12.05 2.74
CA TYR A 118 -0.17 -10.63 3.07
C TYR A 118 -0.18 -10.39 4.58
N GLY A 119 -1.02 -11.13 5.34
CA GLY A 119 -0.97 -11.10 6.80
C GLY A 119 0.40 -11.54 7.35
N ILE A 120 1.01 -12.58 6.76
CA ILE A 120 2.37 -13.00 7.10
C ILE A 120 3.39 -11.93 6.71
N LEU A 121 3.29 -11.33 5.51
CA LEU A 121 4.17 -10.25 5.06
C LEU A 121 4.17 -9.06 6.05
N PHE A 122 3.00 -8.58 6.46
CA PHE A 122 2.87 -7.52 7.45
C PHE A 122 3.50 -7.90 8.79
N ARG A 123 3.16 -9.07 9.33
CA ARG A 123 3.68 -9.53 10.63
C ARG A 123 5.20 -9.69 10.61
N ALA A 124 5.73 -10.34 9.58
CA ALA A 124 7.17 -10.55 9.45
C ALA A 124 7.91 -9.21 9.32
N ALA A 125 7.40 -8.27 8.50
CA ALA A 125 7.99 -6.95 8.38
C ALA A 125 7.98 -6.17 9.70
N ALA A 126 6.82 -6.09 10.37
CA ALA A 126 6.67 -5.38 11.65
C ALA A 126 7.57 -5.99 12.74
N GLN A 127 7.56 -7.32 12.90
CA GLN A 127 8.39 -8.01 13.88
C GLN A 127 9.88 -7.82 13.61
N THR A 128 10.32 -7.87 12.35
CA THR A 128 11.72 -7.59 12.00
C THR A 128 12.12 -6.17 12.39
N LEU A 129 11.29 -5.17 12.07
CA LEU A 129 11.59 -3.78 12.41
C LEU A 129 11.66 -3.57 13.93
N LEU A 130 10.67 -4.07 14.66
CA LEU A 130 10.59 -3.93 16.12
C LEU A 130 11.74 -4.66 16.84
N GLU A 131 12.04 -5.90 16.43
CA GLU A 131 13.14 -6.68 17.02
C GLU A 131 14.49 -6.03 16.79
N ILE A 132 14.78 -5.62 15.55
CA ILE A 132 16.05 -4.99 15.22
C ILE A 132 16.18 -3.62 15.88
N ALA A 133 15.09 -2.85 15.98
CA ALA A 133 15.12 -1.57 16.68
C ALA A 133 15.36 -1.73 18.18
N ALA A 134 14.82 -2.78 18.81
CA ALA A 134 14.99 -3.05 20.24
C ALA A 134 16.41 -3.48 20.61
N ASP A 135 17.18 -4.06 19.68
CA ASP A 135 18.58 -4.45 19.94
C ASP A 135 19.49 -3.22 20.12
N PRO A 136 20.16 -3.05 21.28
CA PRO A 136 21.10 -1.95 21.53
C PRO A 136 22.25 -1.86 20.53
N LYS A 137 22.66 -2.99 19.91
CA LYS A 137 23.66 -3.00 18.83
C LYS A 137 23.19 -2.17 17.64
N HIS A 138 21.88 -2.09 17.42
CA HIS A 138 21.27 -1.33 16.34
C HIS A 138 20.72 0.01 16.82
N LEU A 139 19.62 0.04 17.58
CA LEU A 139 19.03 1.30 18.08
C LEU A 139 18.78 1.26 19.59
N GLY A 140 18.28 0.14 20.11
CA GLY A 140 17.94 -0.01 21.54
C GLY A 140 16.62 0.68 21.92
N ALA A 141 15.69 0.87 20.98
CA ALA A 141 14.49 1.68 21.19
C ALA A 141 13.21 1.01 20.66
N LYS A 142 12.08 1.35 21.31
CA LYS A 142 10.71 1.10 20.85
C LYS A 142 10.34 2.14 19.80
N ILE A 143 10.46 1.77 18.54
CA ILE A 143 10.11 2.61 17.38
C ILE A 143 8.60 2.63 17.10
N GLY A 144 8.16 3.70 16.44
CA GLY A 144 6.88 3.72 15.72
C GLY A 144 7.08 3.27 14.27
N CYS A 145 6.10 2.56 13.72
CA CYS A 145 6.07 2.27 12.29
C CYS A 145 4.66 2.29 11.72
N LEU A 146 4.54 2.81 10.49
CA LEU A 146 3.34 2.74 9.66
C LEU A 146 3.67 1.89 8.43
N ILE A 147 2.92 0.82 8.20
CA ILE A 147 3.18 -0.13 7.12
C ILE A 147 2.00 -0.15 6.14
N VAL A 148 2.28 -0.05 4.84
CA VAL A 148 1.29 -0.03 3.75
C VAL A 148 1.62 -1.11 2.72
N LEU A 149 0.62 -1.89 2.31
CA LEU A 149 0.75 -2.93 1.28
C LEU A 149 0.59 -2.35 -0.11
N HIS A 150 1.55 -2.66 -0.98
CA HIS A 150 1.45 -2.49 -2.42
C HIS A 150 1.50 -3.88 -3.09
N SER A 151 0.54 -4.16 -3.97
CA SER A 151 0.43 -5.48 -4.63
C SER A 151 0.93 -5.49 -6.07
N TRP A 152 1.39 -4.36 -6.60
CA TRP A 152 1.86 -4.24 -7.98
C TRP A 152 3.08 -3.34 -8.13
N GLY A 153 3.87 -3.60 -9.17
CA GLY A 153 5.00 -2.76 -9.58
C GLY A 153 4.58 -1.61 -10.50
N GLN A 154 5.55 -0.84 -10.98
CA GLN A 154 5.33 0.28 -11.90
C GLN A 154 4.70 -0.15 -13.24
N ASN A 155 4.96 -1.39 -13.67
CA ASN A 155 4.36 -2.01 -14.86
C ASN A 155 3.00 -2.67 -14.59
N LEU A 156 2.39 -2.42 -13.41
CA LEU A 156 1.12 -3.01 -12.97
C LEU A 156 1.13 -4.54 -12.82
N MET A 157 2.30 -5.17 -12.84
CA MET A 157 2.42 -6.60 -12.59
C MET A 157 2.41 -6.91 -11.11
N HIS A 158 1.91 -8.09 -10.76
CA HIS A 158 1.84 -8.54 -9.38
C HIS A 158 3.22 -8.55 -8.74
N HIS A 159 3.38 -7.73 -7.70
CA HIS A 159 4.65 -7.51 -7.03
C HIS A 159 4.37 -7.14 -5.57
N PRO A 160 4.05 -8.12 -4.71
CA PRO A 160 3.62 -7.83 -3.34
C PRO A 160 4.82 -7.37 -2.49
N HIS A 161 4.71 -6.14 -2.00
CA HIS A 161 5.68 -5.52 -1.10
C HIS A 161 4.96 -4.63 -0.09
N VAL A 162 5.60 -4.43 1.06
CA VAL A 162 5.15 -3.45 2.05
C VAL A 162 6.15 -2.32 2.16
N HIS A 163 5.64 -1.09 2.18
CA HIS A 163 6.39 0.10 2.54
C HIS A 163 6.16 0.42 4.01
N ALA A 164 7.24 0.58 4.76
CA ALA A 164 7.21 1.01 6.14
C ALA A 164 7.84 2.40 6.27
N ILE A 165 7.11 3.32 6.90
CA ILE A 165 7.65 4.57 7.44
C ILE A 165 8.01 4.29 8.90
N VAL A 166 9.29 4.43 9.24
CA VAL A 166 9.84 4.07 10.55
C VAL A 166 10.43 5.30 11.22
N THR A 167 10.13 5.52 12.50
CA THR A 167 10.67 6.64 13.27
C THR A 167 12.19 6.55 13.40
N GLY A 168 12.89 7.67 13.22
CA GLY A 168 14.35 7.76 13.32
C GLY A 168 14.87 7.84 14.76
N GLY A 169 14.29 7.02 15.62
CA GLY A 169 14.42 7.05 17.07
C GLY A 169 13.17 6.41 17.69
N GLY A 170 13.15 6.28 19.01
CA GLY A 170 12.02 5.69 19.72
C GLY A 170 12.14 5.85 21.23
N LEU A 171 11.19 5.29 21.96
CA LEU A 171 11.22 5.29 23.42
C LEU A 171 12.20 4.23 23.94
N SER A 172 12.80 4.48 25.10
CA SER A 172 13.53 3.44 25.84
C SER A 172 12.64 2.25 26.20
N ALA A 173 13.26 1.14 26.59
CA ALA A 173 12.53 -0.09 26.90
C ALA A 173 11.48 0.09 28.03
N ASP A 174 11.77 0.95 29.00
CA ASP A 174 10.88 1.36 30.09
C ASP A 174 9.95 2.53 29.73
N GLY A 175 10.15 3.17 28.57
CA GLY A 175 9.37 4.33 28.12
C GLY A 175 9.75 5.66 28.77
N SER A 176 10.77 5.70 29.63
CA SER A 176 11.12 6.89 30.42
C SER A 176 11.79 8.00 29.62
N ARG A 177 12.42 7.69 28.48
CA ARG A 177 13.15 8.67 27.67
C ARG A 177 13.15 8.36 26.19
N TRP A 178 13.41 9.38 25.39
CA TRP A 178 13.65 9.23 23.96
C TRP A 178 15.08 8.77 23.66
N ILE A 179 15.22 7.88 22.68
CA ILE A 179 16.47 7.38 22.12
C ILE A 179 16.55 7.84 20.68
N HIS A 180 17.52 8.72 20.39
CA HIS A 180 17.76 9.22 19.06
C HIS A 180 18.38 8.15 18.14
N GLY A 181 18.03 8.20 16.85
CA GLY A 181 18.62 7.36 15.82
C GLY A 181 20.15 7.54 15.72
N LYS A 182 20.83 6.46 15.35
CA LYS A 182 22.29 6.48 15.17
C LYS A 182 22.66 7.21 13.87
N GLN A 183 23.88 7.72 13.82
CA GLN A 183 24.48 8.27 12.60
C GLN A 183 25.43 7.24 11.98
N SER A 184 25.45 7.18 10.65
CA SER A 184 26.47 6.45 9.91
C SER A 184 27.84 7.14 10.03
N LYS A 185 28.91 6.46 9.59
CA LYS A 185 30.27 7.04 9.50
C LYS A 185 30.33 8.34 8.68
N ARG A 186 29.38 8.54 7.76
CA ARG A 186 29.26 9.75 6.92
C ARG A 186 28.31 10.80 7.53
N ARG A 187 28.00 10.70 8.83
CA ARG A 187 27.11 11.59 9.59
C ARG A 187 25.68 11.70 9.04
N LYS A 188 25.23 10.71 8.26
CA LYS A 188 23.83 10.59 7.81
C LYS A 188 23.01 9.74 8.78
N PRO A 189 21.71 10.02 8.99
CA PRO A 189 20.82 9.16 9.77
C PRO A 189 20.92 7.71 9.30
N PHE A 190 21.01 6.78 10.24
CA PHE A 190 21.15 5.36 9.96
C PHE A 190 20.28 4.54 10.92
N PHE A 191 19.43 3.68 10.34
CA PHE A 191 18.56 2.79 11.10
C PHE A 191 19.26 1.46 11.40
N ALA A 192 19.42 0.61 10.39
CA ALA A 192 20.05 -0.71 10.50
C ALA A 192 20.60 -1.18 9.15
N PRO A 193 21.57 -2.11 9.11
CA PRO A 193 22.07 -2.67 7.86
C PRO A 193 20.97 -3.48 7.14
N GLY A 194 20.76 -3.20 5.85
CA GLY A 194 19.73 -3.89 5.06
C GLY A 194 19.87 -5.42 5.05
N LYS A 195 21.10 -5.95 5.01
CA LYS A 195 21.35 -7.41 5.07
C LYS A 195 20.83 -8.06 6.36
N VAL A 196 20.88 -7.36 7.49
CA VAL A 196 20.36 -7.86 8.77
C VAL A 196 18.83 -7.92 8.70
N LEU A 197 18.20 -6.83 8.26
CA LEU A 197 16.74 -6.78 8.06
C LEU A 197 16.27 -7.89 7.11
N SER A 198 16.93 -8.07 5.97
CA SER A 198 16.59 -9.12 4.99
C SER A 198 16.68 -10.52 5.58
N ARG A 199 17.73 -10.82 6.37
CA ARG A 199 17.93 -12.15 6.95
C ARG A 199 16.85 -12.48 8.00
N VAL A 200 16.58 -11.54 8.90
CA VAL A 200 15.55 -11.72 9.94
C VAL A 200 14.16 -11.81 9.34
N PHE A 201 13.83 -10.91 8.41
CA PHE A 201 12.56 -10.95 7.67
C PHE A 201 12.36 -12.27 6.95
N ARG A 202 13.37 -12.73 6.19
CA ARG A 202 13.28 -14.01 5.46
C ARG A 202 13.02 -15.17 6.41
N GLY A 203 13.73 -15.23 7.54
CA GLY A 203 13.53 -16.26 8.56
C GLY A 203 12.09 -16.27 9.07
N LYS A 204 11.59 -15.13 9.56
CA LYS A 204 10.23 -14.97 10.09
C LYS A 204 9.15 -15.28 9.06
N PHE A 205 9.33 -14.81 7.83
CA PHE A 205 8.37 -15.02 6.75
C PHE A 205 8.29 -16.51 6.38
N ILE A 206 9.41 -17.17 6.12
CA ILE A 206 9.45 -18.59 5.74
C ILE A 206 8.88 -19.47 6.86
N ASP A 207 9.27 -19.20 8.10
CA ASP A 207 8.79 -19.95 9.27
C ASP A 207 7.27 -19.80 9.45
N SER A 208 6.74 -18.58 9.33
CA SER A 208 5.30 -18.33 9.38
C SER A 208 4.55 -18.94 8.20
N LEU A 209 5.14 -18.95 7.01
CA LEU A 209 4.56 -19.59 5.82
C LEU A 209 4.50 -21.12 5.99
N LYS A 210 5.57 -21.74 6.50
CA LYS A 210 5.59 -23.18 6.83
C LYS A 210 4.56 -23.55 7.88
N ARG A 211 4.38 -22.71 8.92
CA ARG A 211 3.32 -22.91 9.91
C ARG A 211 1.93 -22.86 9.27
N ALA A 212 1.66 -21.83 8.47
CA ALA A 212 0.37 -21.69 7.79
C ALA A 212 0.09 -22.88 6.86
N PHE A 213 1.10 -23.36 6.14
CA PHE A 213 0.95 -24.56 5.31
C PHE A 213 0.58 -25.81 6.14
N ARG A 214 1.18 -25.99 7.32
CA ARG A 214 0.88 -27.12 8.20
C ARG A 214 -0.49 -27.04 8.87
N SER A 215 -1.06 -25.85 9.02
CA SER A 215 -2.35 -25.66 9.70
C SER A 215 -3.57 -25.85 8.79
N GLY A 216 -3.36 -26.01 7.48
CA GLY A 216 -4.41 -25.79 6.48
C GLY A 216 -4.79 -24.31 6.38
#